data_AF-A0A946QYE6-F1
#
_entry.id   AF-A0A946QYE6-F1
#
_cell.length_a   1.000
_cell.length_b   1.000
_cell.length_c   1.000
_cell.angle_alpha   90.00
_cell.angle_beta   90.00
_cell.angle_gamma   90.00
#
_symmetry.space_group_name_H-M   'P 1'
#
loop_
_entity.id
_entity.type
_entity.pdbx_description
1 polymer ?
#
loop_
_entity_poly.entity_id
_entity_poly.type
_entity_poly.pdbx_seq_one_letter_code
_entity_poly.pdbx_strand_id
1 'polypeptide(L)'
;MSNSKYIYNVLIITLSFAMSACSSLGLGGNKKAKLAYIERPAEQIYNQGFKRIEKNDWDRAKLFFQEVERQHPFSKWARRAMLMQAYANYRSTDYEESIVSAQRFIGLHPGSDSTPYAYYLIAMNYYDQIYDVGRDQETTVNAEAALQQVVRRYPNSDYARDARLKLELTHDHLAGKEMTIGRYYLKENQHLAAIGRFKNVVKNYETTSQTEEALHRLVEAYVSLGIISEAKLVGSVLGYNYPSGEWYQDSYNLLEEYGVNLDDEIKKPRNKGYWNRLTERLF
;
A
#
# COMPACT_ATOMS: atom_id res chain seq x y z
N MET A 1 57.25 17.06 -47.23
CA MET A 1 55.83 16.63 -47.29
C MET A 1 55.64 15.11 -47.10
N SER A 2 56.52 14.40 -46.38
CA SER A 2 56.40 12.93 -46.17
C SER A 2 55.83 12.56 -44.79
N ASN A 3 56.16 13.32 -43.73
CA ASN A 3 55.79 12.96 -42.35
C ASN A 3 54.29 13.14 -42.00
N SER A 4 53.56 14.00 -42.72
CA SER A 4 52.13 14.22 -42.47
C SER A 4 51.27 13.01 -42.84
N LYS A 5 51.64 12.27 -43.90
CA LYS A 5 50.89 11.07 -44.35
C LYS A 5 50.98 9.92 -43.35
N TYR A 6 52.11 9.76 -42.67
CA TYR A 6 52.29 8.73 -41.65
C TYR A 6 51.49 9.03 -40.38
N ILE A 7 51.41 10.30 -39.97
CA ILE A 7 50.62 10.72 -38.82
C ILE A 7 49.12 10.47 -39.07
N TYR A 8 48.61 10.79 -40.27
CA TYR A 8 47.22 10.50 -40.64
C TYR A 8 46.92 8.99 -40.69
N ASN A 9 47.82 8.17 -41.22
CA ASN A 9 47.63 6.71 -41.25
C ASN A 9 47.67 6.07 -39.86
N VAL A 10 48.53 6.56 -38.96
CA VAL A 10 48.56 6.09 -37.56
C VAL A 10 47.29 6.51 -36.81
N LEU A 11 46.77 7.72 -37.06
CA LEU A 11 45.54 8.21 -36.43
C LEU A 11 44.30 7.40 -36.83
N ILE A 12 44.21 6.99 -38.11
CA ILE A 12 43.10 6.19 -38.64
C ILE A 12 43.12 4.76 -38.09
N ILE A 13 44.31 4.16 -37.91
CA ILE A 13 44.45 2.80 -37.35
C ILE A 13 44.08 2.79 -35.86
N THR A 14 44.42 3.83 -35.09
CA THR A 14 44.02 3.94 -33.68
C THR A 14 42.52 4.18 -33.50
N LEU A 15 41.86 4.89 -34.42
CA LEU A 15 40.41 5.13 -34.36
C LEU A 15 39.59 3.88 -34.71
N SER A 16 40.16 2.98 -35.53
CA SER A 16 39.54 1.71 -35.91
C SER A 16 39.50 0.72 -34.74
N PHE A 17 40.51 0.74 -33.87
CA PHE A 17 40.56 -0.10 -32.65
C PHE A 17 39.62 0.40 -31.55
N ALA A 18 39.30 1.69 -31.51
CA ALA A 18 38.38 2.25 -30.52
C ALA A 18 36.91 1.88 -30.79
N MET A 19 36.52 1.59 -32.04
CA MET A 19 35.13 1.18 -32.35
C MET A 19 34.84 -0.30 -32.11
N SER A 20 35.85 -1.19 -32.10
CA SER A 20 35.65 -2.61 -31.75
C SER A 20 35.62 -2.91 -30.25
N ALA A 21 35.89 -1.92 -29.39
CA ALA A 21 35.80 -2.08 -27.93
C ALA A 21 34.39 -1.85 -27.37
N CYS A 22 33.46 -1.31 -28.17
CA CYS A 22 32.07 -1.07 -27.76
C CYS A 22 31.12 -2.24 -28.03
N SER A 23 31.60 -3.35 -28.61
CA SER A 23 30.79 -4.57 -28.79
C SER A 23 30.96 -5.60 -27.65
N SER A 24 31.93 -5.41 -26.75
CA SER A 24 32.12 -6.24 -25.54
C SER A 24 31.50 -5.66 -24.27
N LEU A 25 30.98 -4.43 -24.33
CA LEU A 25 30.13 -3.86 -23.29
C LEU A 25 28.68 -4.08 -23.70
N GLY A 26 28.18 -5.28 -23.39
CA GLY A 26 26.82 -5.73 -23.66
C GLY A 26 25.76 -4.90 -22.95
N LEU A 27 25.45 -3.75 -23.53
CA LEU A 27 24.19 -3.05 -23.38
C LEU A 27 23.21 -3.68 -24.38
N GLY A 28 22.41 -4.65 -23.93
CA GLY A 28 21.30 -5.18 -24.72
C GLY A 28 21.11 -6.69 -24.59
N GLY A 29 20.15 -7.08 -23.77
CA GLY A 29 19.59 -8.43 -23.76
C GLY A 29 19.39 -8.96 -22.36
N ASN A 30 18.21 -8.71 -21.80
CA ASN A 30 17.73 -9.35 -20.59
C ASN A 30 17.46 -10.85 -20.90
N LYS A 31 18.52 -11.64 -21.12
CA LYS A 31 18.41 -13.10 -21.23
C LYS A 31 18.09 -13.59 -19.83
N LYS A 32 16.80 -13.84 -19.54
CA LYS A 32 16.37 -14.52 -18.31
C LYS A 32 17.28 -15.72 -18.10
N ALA A 33 18.09 -15.70 -17.05
CA ALA A 33 19.00 -16.78 -16.73
C ALA A 33 18.16 -18.06 -16.57
N LYS A 34 18.57 -19.15 -17.22
CA LYS A 34 17.90 -20.45 -17.10
C LYS A 34 18.91 -21.45 -16.56
N LEU A 35 18.47 -22.30 -15.64
CA LEU A 35 19.27 -23.44 -15.23
C LEU A 35 19.34 -24.44 -16.37
N ALA A 36 20.50 -25.06 -16.55
CA ALA A 36 20.63 -26.21 -17.45
C ALA A 36 19.78 -27.36 -16.89
N TYR A 37 19.02 -28.04 -17.76
CA TYR A 37 18.24 -29.22 -17.39
C TYR A 37 19.19 -30.29 -16.86
N ILE A 38 19.07 -30.63 -15.58
CA ILE A 38 19.74 -31.79 -14.98
C ILE A 38 18.71 -32.47 -14.10
N GLU A 39 18.32 -33.69 -14.46
CA GLU A 39 17.35 -34.46 -13.69
C GLU A 39 17.88 -34.73 -12.29
N ARG A 40 17.10 -34.33 -11.28
CA ARG A 40 17.43 -34.50 -9.86
C ARG A 40 16.14 -34.73 -9.07
N PRO A 41 16.19 -35.42 -7.92
CA PRO A 41 15.05 -35.50 -7.02
C PRO A 41 14.54 -34.12 -6.62
N ALA A 42 13.21 -33.94 -6.56
CA ALA A 42 12.57 -32.65 -6.26
C ALA A 42 13.09 -31.99 -4.98
N GLU A 43 13.30 -32.79 -3.93
CA GLU A 43 13.85 -32.33 -2.65
C GLU A 43 15.25 -31.71 -2.80
N GLN A 44 16.12 -32.32 -3.61
CA GLN A 44 17.47 -31.81 -3.82
C GLN A 44 17.44 -30.46 -4.54
N ILE A 45 16.58 -30.30 -5.55
CA ILE A 45 16.42 -29.03 -6.28
C ILE A 45 15.86 -27.95 -5.33
N TYR A 46 14.83 -28.30 -4.56
CA TYR A 46 14.23 -27.40 -3.56
C TYR A 46 15.27 -26.93 -2.53
N ASN A 47 16.05 -27.85 -1.96
CA ASN A 47 17.07 -27.53 -0.97
C ASN A 47 18.18 -26.65 -1.55
N GLN A 48 18.50 -26.78 -2.84
CA GLN A 48 19.41 -25.84 -3.50
C GLN A 48 18.81 -24.44 -3.61
N GLY A 49 17.53 -24.32 -3.95
CA GLY A 49 16.82 -23.02 -3.93
C GLY A 49 16.79 -22.41 -2.54
N PHE A 50 16.52 -23.21 -1.51
CA PHE A 50 16.54 -22.75 -0.12
C PHE A 50 17.92 -22.24 0.33
N LYS A 51 19.00 -22.96 -0.03
CA LYS A 51 20.38 -22.48 0.20
C LYS A 51 20.71 -21.15 -0.49
N ARG A 52 20.02 -20.82 -1.58
CA ARG A 52 20.15 -19.51 -2.24
C ARG A 52 19.42 -18.41 -1.46
N ILE A 53 18.23 -18.71 -0.92
CA ILE A 53 17.54 -17.82 0.02
C ILE A 53 18.41 -17.48 1.23
N GLU A 54 19.05 -18.47 1.85
CA GLU A 54 19.93 -18.25 3.01
C GLU A 54 21.11 -17.33 2.69
N LYS A 55 21.52 -17.26 1.42
CA LYS A 55 22.59 -16.39 0.92
C LYS A 55 22.08 -15.07 0.35
N ASN A 56 20.77 -14.79 0.47
CA ASN A 56 20.09 -13.67 -0.18
C ASN A 56 20.28 -13.63 -1.71
N ASP A 57 20.57 -14.77 -2.33
CA ASP A 57 20.73 -14.94 -3.78
C ASP A 57 19.34 -15.23 -4.39
N TRP A 58 18.47 -14.22 -4.35
CA TRP A 58 17.05 -14.34 -4.70
C TRP A 58 16.84 -14.79 -6.14
N ASP A 59 17.62 -14.24 -7.08
CA ASP A 59 17.48 -14.55 -8.50
C ASP A 59 17.75 -16.03 -8.79
N ARG A 60 18.82 -16.59 -8.21
CA ARG A 60 19.05 -18.04 -8.37
C ARG A 60 18.04 -18.86 -7.60
N ALA A 61 17.56 -18.40 -6.44
CA ALA A 61 16.53 -19.10 -5.68
C ALA A 61 15.27 -19.31 -6.52
N LYS A 62 14.77 -18.25 -7.18
CA LYS A 62 13.61 -18.33 -8.09
C LYS A 62 13.79 -19.42 -9.14
N LEU A 63 14.96 -19.47 -9.78
CA LEU A 63 15.24 -20.46 -10.82
C LEU A 63 15.20 -21.89 -10.29
N PHE A 64 15.75 -22.15 -9.11
CA PHE A 64 15.67 -23.48 -8.51
C PHE A 64 14.23 -23.86 -8.15
N PHE A 65 13.42 -22.94 -7.64
CA PHE A 65 12.01 -23.25 -7.36
C PHE A 65 11.19 -23.49 -8.63
N GLN A 66 11.41 -22.69 -9.67
CA GLN A 66 10.83 -22.95 -11.00
C GLN A 66 11.25 -24.30 -11.56
N GLU A 67 12.49 -24.70 -11.32
CA GLU A 67 13.02 -26.00 -11.75
C GLU A 67 12.35 -27.18 -11.04
N VAL A 68 11.96 -27.02 -9.76
CA VAL A 68 11.15 -28.02 -9.04
C VAL A 68 9.79 -28.17 -9.73
N GLU A 69 9.10 -27.07 -10.04
CA GLU A 69 7.82 -27.11 -10.75
C GLU A 69 7.96 -27.73 -12.14
N ARG A 70 9.04 -27.41 -12.85
CA ARG A 70 9.27 -27.84 -14.22
C ARG A 70 9.56 -29.34 -14.33
N GLN A 71 10.34 -29.90 -13.39
CA GLN A 71 10.68 -31.33 -13.39
C GLN A 71 9.67 -32.19 -12.64
N HIS A 72 9.04 -31.66 -11.57
CA HIS A 72 8.24 -32.43 -10.62
C HIS A 72 6.91 -31.76 -10.26
N PRO A 73 6.05 -31.39 -11.24
CA PRO A 73 4.88 -30.51 -11.03
C PRO A 73 3.86 -31.03 -10.02
N PHE A 74 3.73 -32.36 -9.87
CA PHE A 74 2.77 -32.98 -8.95
C PHE A 74 3.38 -33.33 -7.58
N SER A 75 4.66 -33.02 -7.35
CA SER A 75 5.31 -33.34 -6.08
C SER A 75 4.84 -32.43 -4.95
N LYS A 76 4.90 -32.92 -3.70
CA LYS A 76 4.71 -32.09 -2.51
C LYS A 76 5.66 -30.88 -2.47
N TRP A 77 6.82 -31.01 -3.09
CA TRP A 77 7.85 -29.98 -3.18
C TRP A 77 7.50 -28.89 -4.18
N ALA A 78 6.80 -29.20 -5.28
CA ALA A 78 6.36 -28.20 -6.24
C ALA A 78 5.42 -27.16 -5.60
N ARG A 79 4.45 -27.62 -4.79
CA ARG A 79 3.58 -26.70 -4.05
C ARG A 79 4.35 -25.74 -3.15
N ARG A 80 5.33 -26.26 -2.40
CA ARG A 80 6.21 -25.44 -1.54
C ARG A 80 7.09 -24.51 -2.38
N ALA A 81 7.64 -25.01 -3.49
CA ALA A 81 8.49 -24.25 -4.40
C ALA A 81 7.75 -23.05 -5.00
N MET A 82 6.50 -23.23 -5.43
CA MET A 82 5.68 -22.13 -5.95
C MET A 82 5.56 -20.95 -4.97
N LEU A 83 5.30 -21.26 -3.70
CA LEU A 83 5.18 -20.24 -2.67
C LEU A 83 6.53 -19.61 -2.34
N MET A 84 7.59 -20.40 -2.28
CA MET A 84 8.96 -19.90 -2.07
C MET A 84 9.46 -19.06 -3.26
N GLN A 85 9.01 -19.35 -4.48
CA GLN A 85 9.27 -18.53 -5.67
C GLN A 85 8.60 -17.16 -5.51
N ALA A 86 7.32 -17.12 -5.12
CA ALA A 86 6.63 -15.86 -4.83
C ALA A 86 7.37 -15.06 -3.75
N TYR A 87 7.77 -15.73 -2.66
CA TYR A 87 8.55 -15.10 -1.61
C TYR A 87 9.91 -14.56 -2.10
N ALA A 88 10.64 -15.33 -2.92
CA ALA A 88 11.91 -14.88 -3.47
C ALA A 88 11.75 -13.67 -4.41
N ASN A 89 10.66 -13.60 -5.18
CA ASN A 89 10.29 -12.42 -5.97
C ASN A 89 10.02 -11.20 -5.08
N TYR A 90 9.23 -11.37 -4.02
CA TYR A 90 8.98 -10.30 -3.05
C TYR A 90 10.29 -9.77 -2.43
N ARG A 91 11.16 -10.68 -1.97
CA ARG A 91 12.44 -10.33 -1.34
C ARG A 91 13.43 -9.66 -2.29
N SER A 92 13.30 -9.88 -3.59
CA SER A 92 14.07 -9.19 -4.62
C SER A 92 13.36 -7.96 -5.17
N THR A 93 12.28 -7.49 -4.53
CA THR A 93 11.46 -6.35 -4.97
C THR A 93 10.79 -6.51 -6.35
N ASP A 94 10.70 -7.75 -6.86
CA ASP A 94 9.94 -8.07 -8.07
C ASP A 94 8.46 -8.29 -7.70
N TYR A 95 7.81 -7.21 -7.26
CA TYR A 95 6.48 -7.25 -6.66
C TYR A 95 5.41 -7.80 -7.61
N GLU A 96 5.45 -7.43 -8.90
CA GLU A 96 4.49 -7.92 -9.90
C GLU A 96 4.60 -9.44 -10.09
N GLU A 97 5.81 -9.94 -10.34
CA GLU A 97 6.10 -11.37 -10.49
C GLU A 97 5.77 -12.16 -9.22
N SER A 98 5.95 -11.56 -8.05
CA SER A 98 5.57 -12.11 -6.74
C SER A 98 4.06 -12.26 -6.61
N ILE A 99 3.30 -11.20 -6.92
CA ILE A 99 1.83 -11.23 -6.90
C ILE A 99 1.29 -12.29 -7.85
N VAL A 100 1.78 -12.34 -9.09
CA VAL A 100 1.36 -13.35 -10.09
C VAL A 100 1.65 -14.77 -9.57
N SER A 101 2.84 -14.98 -8.99
CA SER A 101 3.23 -16.28 -8.44
C SER A 101 2.36 -16.69 -7.25
N ALA A 102 2.04 -15.77 -6.35
CA ALA A 102 1.17 -16.01 -5.20
C ALA A 102 -0.28 -16.26 -5.61
N GLN A 103 -0.82 -15.50 -6.57
CA GLN A 103 -2.17 -15.73 -7.13
C GLN A 103 -2.27 -17.10 -7.80
N ARG A 104 -1.24 -17.51 -8.55
CA ARG A 104 -1.16 -18.85 -9.15
C ARG A 104 -1.16 -19.94 -8.08
N PHE A 105 -0.42 -19.76 -6.98
CA PHE A 105 -0.46 -20.68 -5.84
C PHE A 105 -1.87 -20.79 -5.25
N ILE A 106 -2.54 -19.66 -5.00
CA ILE A 106 -3.91 -19.63 -4.47
C ILE A 106 -4.88 -20.35 -5.42
N GLY A 107 -4.78 -20.12 -6.73
CA GLY A 107 -5.65 -20.74 -7.73
C GLY A 107 -5.48 -22.27 -7.82
N LEU A 108 -4.24 -22.75 -7.75
CA LEU A 108 -3.94 -24.19 -7.83
C LEU A 108 -4.10 -24.93 -6.49
N HIS A 109 -3.92 -24.24 -5.36
CA HIS A 109 -3.89 -24.84 -4.02
C HIS A 109 -4.72 -24.07 -2.98
N PRO A 110 -6.01 -23.77 -3.22
CA PRO A 110 -6.80 -22.91 -2.34
C PRO A 110 -6.95 -23.46 -0.91
N GLY A 111 -7.00 -24.79 -0.75
CA GLY A 111 -7.14 -25.46 0.56
C GLY A 111 -5.82 -25.74 1.29
N SER A 112 -4.69 -25.18 0.85
CA SER A 112 -3.41 -25.39 1.53
C SER A 112 -3.31 -24.60 2.84
N ASP A 113 -2.66 -25.18 3.85
CA ASP A 113 -2.31 -24.47 5.10
C ASP A 113 -1.47 -23.21 4.86
N SER A 114 -0.81 -23.09 3.71
CA SER A 114 0.00 -21.94 3.33
C SER A 114 -0.77 -20.89 2.51
N THR A 115 -2.03 -21.14 2.17
CA THR A 115 -2.88 -20.16 1.46
C THR A 115 -3.03 -18.84 2.22
N PRO A 116 -3.22 -18.80 3.56
CA PRO A 116 -3.24 -17.54 4.31
C PRO A 116 -1.96 -16.71 4.10
N TYR A 117 -0.80 -17.37 4.05
CA TYR A 117 0.47 -16.69 3.77
C TYR A 117 0.54 -16.14 2.35
N ALA A 118 0.03 -16.86 1.35
CA ALA A 118 0.02 -16.38 -0.04
C ALA A 118 -0.82 -15.10 -0.20
N TYR A 119 -2.00 -15.03 0.43
CA TYR A 119 -2.81 -13.79 0.46
C TYR A 119 -2.08 -12.65 1.18
N TYR A 120 -1.47 -12.96 2.32
CA TYR A 120 -0.69 -11.99 3.08
C TYR A 120 0.51 -11.47 2.28
N LEU A 121 1.20 -12.35 1.55
CA LEU A 121 2.30 -11.97 0.68
C LEU A 121 1.82 -10.99 -0.40
N ILE A 122 0.69 -11.24 -1.06
CA ILE A 122 0.10 -10.28 -2.02
C ILE A 122 -0.14 -8.92 -1.37
N ALA A 123 -0.71 -8.89 -0.15
CA ALA A 123 -0.93 -7.66 0.58
C ALA A 123 0.38 -6.92 0.87
N MET A 124 1.43 -7.64 1.29
CA MET A 124 2.77 -7.06 1.53
C MET A 124 3.42 -6.49 0.27
N ASN A 125 3.23 -7.11 -0.89
CA ASN A 125 3.77 -6.57 -2.14
C ASN A 125 3.20 -5.17 -2.45
N TYR A 126 1.91 -4.95 -2.21
CA TYR A 126 1.32 -3.61 -2.36
C TYR A 126 1.69 -2.68 -1.20
N TYR A 127 1.64 -3.18 0.04
CA TYR A 127 1.87 -2.37 1.23
C TYR A 127 3.27 -1.75 1.26
N ASP A 128 4.29 -2.51 0.86
CA ASP A 128 5.68 -2.02 0.83
C ASP A 128 5.94 -1.00 -0.29
N GLN A 129 5.00 -0.86 -1.23
CA GLN A 129 5.03 0.13 -2.29
C GLN A 129 4.20 1.38 -1.97
N ILE A 130 3.64 1.50 -0.76
CA ILE A 130 2.98 2.73 -0.30
C ILE A 130 4.04 3.84 -0.20
N TYR A 131 3.82 4.92 -0.94
CA TYR A 131 4.62 6.13 -0.89
C TYR A 131 3.90 7.23 -0.11
N ASP A 132 4.58 8.37 0.05
CA ASP A 132 4.04 9.57 0.70
C ASP A 132 2.63 9.97 0.22
N VAL A 133 1.86 10.51 1.17
CA VAL A 133 0.48 11.00 1.02
C VAL A 133 0.35 11.99 -0.15
N GLY A 134 1.40 12.75 -0.48
CA GLY A 134 1.39 13.67 -1.61
C GLY A 134 1.20 13.01 -2.99
N ARG A 135 1.52 11.71 -3.13
CA ARG A 135 1.55 11.01 -4.42
C ARG A 135 0.23 10.32 -4.77
N ASP A 136 0.20 9.67 -5.93
CA ASP A 136 -0.88 8.76 -6.34
C ASP A 136 -1.08 7.64 -5.31
N GLN A 137 -2.33 7.24 -5.09
CA GLN A 137 -2.72 6.31 -4.03
C GLN A 137 -3.28 4.98 -4.55
N GLU A 138 -3.18 4.68 -5.85
CA GLU A 138 -3.70 3.42 -6.42
C GLU A 138 -3.10 2.21 -5.69
N THR A 139 -1.79 2.24 -5.44
CA THR A 139 -1.10 1.17 -4.70
C THR A 139 -1.59 1.04 -3.26
N THR A 140 -1.87 2.17 -2.58
CA THR A 140 -2.41 2.19 -1.22
C THR A 140 -3.81 1.58 -1.16
N VAL A 141 -4.66 1.88 -2.15
CA VAL A 141 -6.00 1.28 -2.28
C VAL A 141 -5.90 -0.22 -2.57
N ASN A 142 -4.96 -0.64 -3.41
CA ASN A 142 -4.70 -2.07 -3.67
C ASN A 142 -4.20 -2.80 -2.40
N ALA A 143 -3.34 -2.15 -1.59
CA ALA A 143 -2.90 -2.66 -0.31
C ALA A 143 -4.08 -2.83 0.67
N GLU A 144 -4.93 -1.82 0.79
CA GLU A 144 -6.15 -1.86 1.61
C GLU A 144 -7.01 -3.08 1.25
N ALA A 145 -7.36 -3.21 -0.03
CA ALA A 145 -8.19 -4.30 -0.52
C ALA A 145 -7.56 -5.68 -0.25
N ALA A 146 -6.24 -5.82 -0.46
CA ALA A 146 -5.52 -7.07 -0.23
C ALA A 146 -5.43 -7.43 1.27
N LEU A 147 -5.13 -6.46 2.15
CA LEU A 147 -5.11 -6.65 3.60
C LEU A 147 -6.50 -7.06 4.12
N GLN A 148 -7.57 -6.41 3.64
CA GLN A 148 -8.95 -6.78 3.95
C GLN A 148 -9.27 -8.23 3.54
N GLN A 149 -8.73 -8.72 2.40
CA GLN A 149 -8.91 -10.14 2.04
C GLN A 149 -8.30 -11.08 3.07
N VAL A 150 -7.11 -10.78 3.60
CA VAL A 150 -6.45 -11.60 4.63
C VAL A 150 -7.31 -11.65 5.89
N VAL A 151 -7.70 -10.47 6.40
CA VAL A 151 -8.49 -10.35 7.63
C VAL A 151 -9.86 -11.02 7.51
N ARG A 152 -10.53 -10.84 6.36
CA ARG A 152 -11.88 -11.39 6.14
C ARG A 152 -11.87 -12.91 5.93
N ARG A 153 -10.91 -13.43 5.17
CA ARG A 153 -10.87 -14.86 4.80
C ARG A 153 -10.22 -15.72 5.88
N TYR A 154 -9.20 -15.19 6.56
CA TYR A 154 -8.38 -15.93 7.52
C TYR A 154 -8.23 -15.21 8.86
N PRO A 155 -9.34 -14.81 9.52
CA PRO A 155 -9.32 -13.94 10.69
C PRO A 155 -8.50 -14.47 11.87
N ASN A 156 -8.34 -15.79 11.97
CA ASN A 156 -7.64 -16.48 13.07
C ASN A 156 -6.19 -16.86 12.71
N SER A 157 -5.70 -16.52 11.52
CA SER A 157 -4.31 -16.78 11.14
C SER A 157 -3.35 -15.80 11.81
N ASP A 158 -2.11 -16.21 12.01
CA ASP A 158 -1.05 -15.32 12.53
C ASP A 158 -0.88 -14.06 11.67
N TYR A 159 -1.06 -14.20 10.35
CA TYR A 159 -0.99 -13.12 9.38
C TYR A 159 -2.13 -12.10 9.51
N ALA A 160 -3.31 -12.51 9.98
CA ALA A 160 -4.43 -11.59 10.14
C ALA A 160 -4.22 -10.58 11.27
N ARG A 161 -3.39 -10.90 12.28
CA ARG A 161 -3.05 -9.92 13.32
C ARG A 161 -2.23 -8.77 12.72
N ASP A 162 -1.15 -9.10 12.02
CA ASP A 162 -0.31 -8.09 11.37
C ASP A 162 -1.08 -7.33 10.27
N ALA A 163 -1.89 -8.03 9.47
CA ALA A 163 -2.70 -7.41 8.43
C ALA A 163 -3.72 -6.39 8.97
N ARG A 164 -4.31 -6.61 10.16
CA ARG A 164 -5.20 -5.62 10.80
C ARG A 164 -4.46 -4.33 11.14
N LEU A 165 -3.28 -4.45 11.77
CA LEU A 165 -2.47 -3.28 12.12
C LEU A 165 -2.04 -2.52 10.86
N LYS A 166 -1.62 -3.22 9.81
CA LYS A 166 -1.27 -2.60 8.53
C LYS A 166 -2.47 -1.95 7.85
N LEU A 167 -3.66 -2.55 7.98
CA LEU A 167 -4.89 -1.98 7.44
C LEU A 167 -5.25 -0.67 8.14
N GLU A 168 -5.12 -0.61 9.47
CA GLU A 168 -5.31 0.62 10.25
C GLU A 168 -4.34 1.72 9.79
N LEU A 169 -3.05 1.41 9.61
CA LEU A 169 -2.06 2.35 9.08
C LEU A 169 -2.38 2.79 7.63
N THR A 170 -2.89 1.87 6.81
CA THR A 170 -3.29 2.15 5.43
C THR A 170 -4.48 3.10 5.40
N HIS A 171 -5.48 2.87 6.26
CA HIS A 171 -6.63 3.77 6.41
C HIS A 171 -6.19 5.15 6.89
N ASP A 172 -5.29 5.24 7.88
CA ASP A 172 -4.79 6.53 8.38
C ASP A 172 -4.07 7.31 7.27
N HIS A 173 -3.29 6.61 6.43
CA HIS A 173 -2.62 7.20 5.27
C HIS A 173 -3.61 7.74 4.22
N LEU A 174 -4.65 6.97 3.87
CA LEU A 174 -5.69 7.40 2.94
C LEU A 174 -6.52 8.56 3.50
N ALA A 175 -6.84 8.53 4.80
CA ALA A 175 -7.46 9.65 5.50
C ALA A 175 -6.58 10.89 5.45
N GLY A 176 -5.27 10.75 5.65
CA GLY A 176 -4.29 11.83 5.53
C GLY A 176 -4.29 12.49 4.15
N LYS A 177 -4.52 11.70 3.07
CA LYS A 177 -4.68 12.24 1.70
C LYS A 177 -5.88 13.15 1.61
N GLU A 178 -7.03 12.67 2.06
CA GLU A 178 -8.28 13.43 2.06
C GLU A 178 -8.15 14.70 2.89
N MET A 179 -7.53 14.62 4.08
CA MET A 179 -7.24 15.77 4.92
C MET A 179 -6.33 16.79 4.23
N THR A 180 -5.28 16.34 3.54
CA THR A 180 -4.37 17.23 2.82
C THR A 180 -5.09 18.01 1.72
N ILE A 181 -5.94 17.33 0.94
CA ILE A 181 -6.73 17.97 -0.10
C ILE A 181 -7.81 18.88 0.51
N GLY A 182 -8.47 18.43 1.58
CA GLY A 182 -9.49 19.19 2.30
C GLY A 182 -8.96 20.49 2.88
N ARG A 183 -7.79 20.44 3.54
CA ARG A 183 -7.10 21.64 4.06
C ARG A 183 -6.73 22.61 2.95
N TYR A 184 -6.26 22.12 1.80
CA TYR A 184 -5.99 22.96 0.65
C TYR A 184 -7.26 23.69 0.19
N TYR A 185 -8.36 22.97 -0.01
CA TYR A 185 -9.63 23.60 -0.41
C TYR A 185 -10.17 24.59 0.62
N LEU A 186 -10.05 24.27 1.91
CA LEU A 186 -10.49 25.16 2.98
C LEU A 186 -9.69 26.47 2.96
N LYS A 187 -8.37 26.39 2.80
CA LYS A 187 -7.48 27.55 2.68
C LYS A 187 -7.81 28.42 1.46
N GLU A 188 -8.23 27.81 0.36
CA GLU A 188 -8.64 28.51 -0.87
C GLU A 188 -10.11 28.98 -0.83
N ASN A 189 -10.77 28.96 0.34
CA ASN A 189 -12.19 29.31 0.54
C ASN A 189 -13.18 28.47 -0.29
N GLN A 190 -12.77 27.27 -0.72
CA GLN A 190 -13.61 26.31 -1.44
C GLN A 190 -14.32 25.38 -0.45
N HIS A 191 -15.15 25.94 0.43
CA HIS A 191 -15.74 25.23 1.57
C HIS A 191 -16.54 23.98 1.19
N LEU A 192 -17.31 24.01 0.10
CA LEU A 192 -18.08 22.83 -0.35
C LEU A 192 -17.18 21.66 -0.75
N ALA A 193 -16.06 21.93 -1.44
CA ALA A 193 -15.10 20.91 -1.82
C ALA A 193 -14.37 20.36 -0.58
N ALA A 194 -13.99 21.24 0.36
CA ALA A 194 -13.39 20.85 1.62
C ALA A 194 -14.32 19.95 2.46
N ILE A 195 -15.60 20.32 2.59
CA ILE A 195 -16.62 19.52 3.28
C ILE A 195 -16.70 18.12 2.69
N GLY A 196 -16.71 17.99 1.36
CA GLY A 196 -16.71 16.67 0.70
C GLY A 196 -15.54 15.79 1.13
N ARG A 197 -14.34 16.36 1.24
CA ARG A 197 -13.12 15.65 1.68
C ARG A 197 -13.17 15.25 3.14
N PHE A 198 -13.53 16.17 4.04
CA PHE A 198 -13.59 15.87 5.47
C PHE A 198 -14.72 14.89 5.81
N LYS A 199 -15.87 14.98 5.11
CA LYS A 199 -16.93 13.98 5.20
C LYS A 199 -16.45 12.59 4.80
N ASN A 200 -15.62 12.49 3.76
CA ASN A 200 -15.05 11.22 3.33
C ASN A 200 -14.20 10.59 4.44
N VAL A 201 -13.39 11.39 5.13
CA VAL A 201 -12.59 10.94 6.29
C VAL A 201 -13.48 10.40 7.40
N VAL A 202 -14.49 11.15 7.82
CA VAL A 202 -15.36 10.72 8.92
C VAL A 202 -16.20 9.49 8.54
N LYS A 203 -16.60 9.36 7.28
CA LYS A 203 -17.44 8.26 6.81
C LYS A 203 -16.68 6.95 6.62
N ASN A 204 -15.53 7.01 5.98
CA ASN A 204 -14.81 5.82 5.52
C ASN A 204 -13.60 5.48 6.38
N TYR A 205 -13.12 6.43 7.19
CA TYR A 205 -11.91 6.30 8.00
C TYR A 205 -12.15 6.72 9.46
N GLU A 206 -13.31 6.36 10.02
CA GLU A 206 -13.79 6.80 11.35
C GLU A 206 -12.89 6.44 12.54
N THR A 207 -12.03 5.43 12.38
CA THR A 207 -11.13 4.94 13.44
C THR A 207 -9.72 5.50 13.34
N THR A 208 -9.47 6.45 12.42
CA THR A 208 -8.12 6.98 12.16
C THR A 208 -7.80 8.16 13.06
N SER A 209 -6.52 8.52 13.16
CA SER A 209 -6.09 9.70 13.91
C SER A 209 -6.59 11.01 13.27
N GLN A 210 -6.93 10.96 11.98
CA GLN A 210 -7.38 12.10 11.19
C GLN A 210 -8.84 12.49 11.43
N THR A 211 -9.65 11.60 12.01
CA THR A 211 -11.09 11.80 12.17
C THR A 211 -11.42 13.00 13.07
N GLU A 212 -10.64 13.21 14.12
CA GLU A 212 -10.86 14.30 15.08
C GLU A 212 -10.66 15.67 14.42
N GLU A 213 -9.54 15.86 13.71
CA GLU A 213 -9.30 17.08 12.94
C GLU A 213 -10.37 17.25 11.85
N ALA A 214 -10.73 16.18 11.13
CA ALA A 214 -11.74 16.24 10.07
C ALA A 214 -13.09 16.79 10.56
N LEU A 215 -13.53 16.35 11.75
CA LEU A 215 -14.75 16.86 12.38
C LEU A 215 -14.64 18.35 12.70
N HIS A 216 -13.51 18.80 13.26
CA HIS A 216 -13.29 20.23 13.51
C HIS A 216 -13.29 21.05 12.22
N ARG A 217 -12.59 20.59 11.17
CA ARG A 217 -12.57 21.29 9.88
C ARG A 217 -13.94 21.34 9.21
N LEU A 218 -14.80 20.35 9.46
CA LEU A 218 -16.21 20.41 9.06
C LEU A 218 -16.97 21.51 9.82
N VAL A 219 -16.75 21.66 11.13
CA VAL A 219 -17.32 22.77 11.91
C VAL A 219 -16.89 24.11 11.31
N GLU A 220 -15.59 24.32 11.10
CA GLU A 220 -15.06 25.54 10.48
C GLU A 220 -15.70 25.83 9.12
N ALA A 221 -15.79 24.82 8.25
CA ALA A 221 -16.36 24.99 6.91
C ALA A 221 -17.87 25.28 6.94
N TYR A 222 -18.63 24.64 7.82
CA TYR A 222 -20.07 24.90 7.96
C TYR A 222 -20.33 26.29 8.55
N VAL A 223 -19.56 26.71 9.56
CA VAL A 223 -19.63 28.06 10.12
C VAL A 223 -19.31 29.11 9.05
N SER A 224 -18.26 28.89 8.26
CA SER A 224 -17.88 29.79 7.16
C SER A 224 -18.98 29.96 6.11
N LEU A 225 -19.80 28.93 5.89
CA LEU A 225 -20.96 28.99 4.99
C LEU A 225 -22.24 29.54 5.66
N GLY A 226 -22.21 29.83 6.96
CA GLY A 226 -23.39 30.25 7.73
C GLY A 226 -24.37 29.12 8.05
N ILE A 227 -23.96 27.86 7.87
CA ILE A 227 -24.79 26.68 8.10
C ILE A 227 -24.60 26.20 9.55
N ILE A 228 -25.03 27.04 10.48
CA ILE A 228 -24.75 26.88 11.92
C ILE A 228 -25.38 25.61 12.51
N SER A 229 -26.54 25.18 12.02
CA SER A 229 -27.18 23.95 12.48
C SER A 229 -26.31 22.72 12.24
N GLU A 230 -25.68 22.61 11.09
CA GLU A 230 -24.83 21.48 10.69
C GLU A 230 -23.51 21.54 11.46
N ALA A 231 -22.93 22.74 11.60
CA ALA A 231 -21.75 22.96 12.44
C ALA A 231 -21.99 22.50 13.90
N LYS A 232 -23.14 22.86 14.48
CA LYS A 232 -23.54 22.43 15.82
C LYS A 232 -23.64 20.91 15.94
N LEU A 233 -24.23 20.24 14.94
CA LEU A 233 -24.36 18.78 14.93
C LEU A 233 -22.99 18.10 14.87
N VAL A 234 -22.11 18.54 13.98
CA VAL A 234 -20.74 18.00 13.85
C VAL A 234 -19.93 18.26 15.13
N GLY A 235 -19.97 19.48 15.67
CA GLY A 235 -19.30 19.82 16.92
C GLY A 235 -19.80 18.99 18.11
N SER A 236 -21.09 18.63 18.11
CA SER A 236 -21.65 17.72 19.12
C SER A 236 -21.18 16.26 18.96
N VAL A 237 -20.83 15.82 17.75
CA VAL A 237 -20.20 14.51 17.51
C VAL A 237 -18.78 14.53 18.03
N LEU A 238 -18.04 15.58 17.66
CA LEU A 238 -16.66 15.80 18.10
C LEU A 238 -16.55 15.81 19.62
N GLY A 239 -17.37 16.61 20.31
CA GLY A 239 -17.33 16.68 21.77
C GLY A 239 -17.78 15.41 22.49
N TYR A 240 -18.60 14.57 21.85
CA TYR A 240 -18.99 13.30 22.44
C TYR A 240 -17.88 12.25 22.34
N ASN A 241 -17.22 12.17 21.18
CA ASN A 241 -16.19 11.16 20.93
C ASN A 241 -14.79 11.57 21.43
N TYR A 242 -14.50 12.88 21.43
CA TYR A 242 -13.19 13.46 21.75
C TYR A 242 -13.32 14.65 22.73
N PRO A 243 -13.94 14.47 23.91
CA PRO A 243 -14.27 15.56 24.84
C PRO A 243 -13.06 16.31 25.42
N SER A 244 -11.88 15.70 25.41
CA SER A 244 -10.61 16.28 25.90
C SER A 244 -9.64 16.65 24.78
N GLY A 245 -10.09 16.59 23.53
CA GLY A 245 -9.28 16.88 22.35
C GLY A 245 -9.08 18.37 22.12
N GLU A 246 -7.92 18.75 21.57
CA GLU A 246 -7.62 20.14 21.20
C GLU A 246 -8.62 20.65 20.15
N TRP A 247 -8.92 19.81 19.16
CA TRP A 247 -9.87 20.11 18.09
C TRP A 247 -11.30 20.33 18.60
N TYR A 248 -11.69 19.62 19.68
CA TYR A 248 -12.96 19.87 20.33
C TYR A 248 -12.98 21.25 20.98
N GLN A 249 -11.94 21.61 21.73
CA GLN A 249 -11.85 22.91 22.38
C GLN A 249 -11.91 24.05 21.37
N ASP A 250 -11.19 23.93 20.25
CA ASP A 250 -11.22 24.92 19.17
C ASP A 250 -12.62 25.04 18.55
N SER A 251 -13.28 23.90 18.30
CA SER A 251 -14.65 23.88 17.78
C SER A 251 -15.66 24.48 18.75
N TYR A 252 -15.48 24.24 20.06
CA TYR A 252 -16.33 24.81 21.11
C TYR A 252 -16.21 26.33 21.13
N ASN A 253 -14.98 26.85 21.19
CA ASN A 253 -14.71 28.28 21.20
C ASN A 253 -15.28 28.96 19.94
N LEU A 254 -15.04 28.38 18.76
CA LEU A 254 -15.57 28.88 17.50
C LEU A 254 -17.10 28.93 17.50
N LEU A 255 -17.77 27.89 17.99
CA LEU A 255 -19.24 27.85 18.01
C LEU A 255 -19.84 28.83 19.03
N GLU A 256 -19.17 29.08 20.15
CA GLU A 256 -19.59 30.09 21.12
C GLU A 256 -19.58 31.50 20.54
N GLU A 257 -18.60 31.84 19.69
CA GLU A 257 -18.56 33.14 18.98
C GLU A 257 -19.81 33.37 18.11
N TYR A 258 -20.43 32.28 17.64
CA TYR A 258 -21.67 32.29 16.87
C TYR A 258 -22.93 32.05 17.73
N GLY A 259 -22.82 32.13 19.06
CA GLY A 259 -23.92 31.97 20.00
C GLY A 259 -24.41 30.52 20.14
N VAL A 260 -23.58 29.54 19.78
CA VAL A 260 -23.90 28.10 19.91
C VAL A 260 -23.17 27.52 21.10
N ASN A 261 -23.93 27.19 22.15
CA ASN A 261 -23.42 26.42 23.28
C ASN A 261 -23.60 24.91 23.03
N LEU A 262 -22.52 24.13 23.14
CA LEU A 262 -22.51 22.67 22.95
C LEU A 262 -22.81 21.87 24.23
N ASP A 263 -22.64 22.44 25.42
CA ASP A 263 -22.82 21.73 26.70
C ASP A 263 -24.24 21.18 26.86
N ASP A 264 -25.22 21.95 26.39
CA ASP A 264 -26.62 21.56 26.38
C ASP A 264 -26.91 20.37 25.45
N GLU A 265 -26.13 20.21 24.37
CA GLU A 265 -26.31 19.09 23.44
C GLU A 265 -25.61 17.81 23.89
N ILE A 266 -24.41 17.94 24.49
CA ILE A 266 -23.63 16.79 24.98
C ILE A 266 -24.33 16.13 26.17
N LYS A 267 -24.97 16.93 27.03
CA LYS A 267 -25.68 16.42 28.23
C LYS A 267 -27.04 15.79 27.94
N LYS A 268 -27.60 15.93 26.73
CA LYS A 268 -28.90 15.33 26.40
C LYS A 268 -28.80 13.80 26.34
N PRO A 269 -29.69 13.05 27.00
CA PRO A 269 -29.73 11.60 26.88
C PRO A 269 -30.04 11.21 25.43
N ARG A 270 -29.10 10.52 24.77
CA ARG A 270 -29.21 10.12 23.37
C ARG A 270 -29.66 8.66 23.26
N ASN A 271 -30.74 8.42 22.52
CA ASN A 271 -31.15 7.06 22.14
C ASN A 271 -30.16 6.46 21.13
N LYS A 272 -29.96 5.13 21.15
CA LYS A 272 -29.05 4.42 20.22
C LYS A 272 -29.25 4.78 18.74
N GLY A 273 -30.48 5.05 18.29
CA GLY A 273 -30.78 5.46 16.91
C GLY A 273 -30.53 6.94 16.59
N TYR A 274 -30.19 7.78 17.56
CA TYR A 274 -29.83 9.18 17.30
C TYR A 274 -28.56 9.27 16.48
N TRP A 275 -27.52 8.53 16.89
CA TRP A 275 -26.22 8.53 16.23
C TRP A 275 -26.30 8.03 14.79
N ASN A 276 -27.00 6.92 14.54
CA ASN A 276 -27.18 6.43 13.17
C ASN A 276 -27.89 7.44 12.26
N ARG A 277 -28.93 8.12 12.75
CA ARG A 277 -29.62 9.15 11.95
C ARG A 277 -28.76 10.39 11.74
N LEU A 278 -27.96 10.73 12.74
CA LEU A 278 -27.04 11.87 12.68
C LEU A 278 -25.93 11.59 11.68
N THR A 279 -25.34 10.39 11.73
CA THR A 279 -24.30 9.96 10.79
C THR A 279 -24.87 9.85 9.38
N GLU A 280 -26.05 9.27 9.18
CA GLU A 280 -26.74 9.25 7.88
C GLU A 280 -27.02 10.65 7.33
N ARG A 281 -27.41 11.60 8.20
CA ARG A 281 -27.67 12.99 7.80
C ARG A 281 -26.38 13.74 7.45
N LEU A 282 -25.32 13.53 8.22
CA LEU A 282 -24.06 14.26 8.09
C LEU A 282 -23.12 13.65 7.03
N PHE A 283 -23.19 12.34 6.77
CA PHE A 283 -22.18 11.58 6.01
C PHE A 283 -22.75 10.70 4.90
#